data_AF-A0A357EJ44-F1
#
_entry.id   AF-A0A357EJ44-F1
#
_cell.length_a   1.000
_cell.length_b   1.000
_cell.length_c   1.000
_cell.angle_alpha   90.00
_cell.angle_beta   90.00
_cell.angle_gamma   90.00
#
_symmetry.space_group_name_H-M   'P 1'
#
loop_
_entity.id
_entity.type
_entity.pdbx_description
1 polymer ?
#
loop_
_entity_poly.entity_id
_entity_poly.type
_entity_poly.pdbx_seq_one_letter_code
_entity_poly.pdbx_strand_id
1 'polypeptide(L)'
;MDGFRDPIFTGCTRPAMLGGVPIVPLILIGGLTLLVSVWLYYLVSGYVSLGIVLIAIPILLWMRQTTKTDDQRLRQVMMRARMRLRHGPSRATWGAISYSPLSWKIRRLQ
;
A
#
# COMPACT_ATOMS: atom_id res chain seq x y z
N MET A 1 -26.08 23.51 17.22
CA MET A 1 -25.59 22.39 16.39
C MET A 1 -24.28 21.97 16.99
N ASP A 2 -24.35 21.09 17.98
CA ASP A 2 -23.18 20.62 18.71
C ASP A 2 -22.37 19.74 17.78
N GLY A 3 -21.18 20.24 17.44
CA GLY A 3 -20.25 19.61 16.52
C GLY A 3 -19.96 18.20 16.99
N PHE A 4 -20.27 17.23 16.14
CA PHE A 4 -19.85 15.84 16.25
C PHE A 4 -18.31 15.82 16.35
N ARG A 5 -17.79 15.86 17.58
CA ARG A 5 -16.38 15.61 17.87
C ARG A 5 -16.20 14.11 17.79
N ASP A 6 -15.71 13.64 16.65
CA ASP A 6 -15.25 12.26 16.49
C ASP A 6 -14.32 11.89 17.66
N PRO A 7 -14.62 10.88 18.49
CA PRO A 7 -13.74 10.40 19.56
C PRO A 7 -12.52 9.65 19.01
N ILE A 8 -12.33 9.64 17.69
CA ILE A 8 -11.25 8.92 17.02
C ILE A 8 -10.01 9.80 17.06
N PHE A 9 -9.06 9.44 17.93
CA PHE A 9 -7.69 9.95 17.88
C PHE A 9 -7.04 9.52 16.55
N THR A 10 -7.20 10.37 15.52
CA THR A 10 -6.67 10.14 14.17
C THR A 10 -5.16 9.91 14.16
N GLY A 11 -4.42 10.45 15.14
CA GLY A 11 -2.99 10.21 15.35
C GLY A 11 -2.62 8.74 15.60
N CYS A 12 -3.48 7.98 16.29
CA CYS A 12 -3.22 6.56 16.61
C CYS A 12 -3.40 5.60 15.41
N THR A 13 -3.95 6.10 14.29
CA THR A 13 -4.18 5.29 13.08
C THR A 13 -3.27 5.67 11.92
N ARG A 14 -2.49 6.75 12.04
CA ARG A 14 -1.54 7.16 11.02
C ARG A 14 -0.47 6.09 10.85
N PRO A 15 -0.15 5.68 9.62
CA PRO A 15 0.93 4.75 9.39
C PRO A 15 2.25 5.46 9.71
N ALA A 16 3.21 4.71 10.23
CA ALA A 16 4.56 5.27 10.43
C ALA A 16 5.15 5.62 9.05
N MET A 17 5.57 6.87 8.88
CA MET A 17 6.10 7.41 7.62
C MET A 17 7.46 8.05 7.82
N LEU A 18 8.35 7.87 6.86
CA LEU A 18 9.68 8.47 6.80
C LEU A 18 9.80 9.25 5.49
N GLY A 19 10.07 10.56 5.56
CA GLY A 19 10.19 11.42 4.38
C GLY A 19 8.93 11.49 3.50
N GLY A 20 7.76 11.19 4.08
CA GLY A 20 6.48 11.11 3.36
C GLY A 20 6.18 9.74 2.73
N VAL A 21 7.03 8.73 2.91
CA VAL A 21 6.78 7.35 2.44
C VAL A 21 6.48 6.45 3.64
N PRO A 22 5.47 5.55 3.61
CA PRO A 22 5.21 4.66 4.73
C PRO A 22 6.35 3.65 4.91
N ILE A 23 6.76 3.41 6.16
CA ILE A 23 7.98 2.65 6.50
C ILE A 23 7.92 1.21 5.96
N VAL A 24 6.77 0.55 6.08
CA VAL A 24 6.61 -0.83 5.62
C VAL A 24 6.86 -0.97 4.10
N PRO A 25 6.18 -0.20 3.22
CA PRO A 25 6.51 -0.15 1.79
C PRO A 25 7.96 0.21 1.49
N LEU A 26 8.53 1.18 2.22
CA LEU A 26 9.90 1.62 2.03
C LEU A 26 10.90 0.47 2.26
N ILE A 27 10.76 -0.24 3.38
CA ILE A 27 11.61 -1.38 3.72
C ILE A 27 11.42 -2.53 2.72
N LEU A 28 10.17 -2.83 2.34
CA LEU A 28 9.90 -3.91 1.40
C LEU A 28 10.53 -3.63 0.04
N ILE A 29 10.35 -2.43 -0.51
CA ILE A 29 10.86 -2.08 -1.83
C ILE A 29 12.37 -1.89 -1.79
N GLY A 30 12.91 -1.19 -0.80
CA GLY A 30 14.36 -1.03 -0.63
C GLY A 30 15.07 -2.36 -0.41
N GLY A 31 14.56 -3.19 0.51
CA GLY A 31 15.12 -4.51 0.82
C GLY A 31 15.05 -5.47 -0.36
N LEU A 32 13.91 -5.53 -1.06
CA LEU A 32 13.76 -6.36 -2.25
C LEU A 32 14.69 -5.89 -3.38
N THR A 33 14.76 -4.57 -3.61
CA THR A 33 15.64 -3.97 -4.63
C THR A 33 17.10 -4.33 -4.35
N LEU A 34 17.55 -4.18 -3.11
CA LEU A 34 18.91 -4.52 -2.70
C LEU A 34 19.20 -6.01 -2.93
N LEU A 35 18.35 -6.88 -2.38
CA LEU A 35 18.54 -8.33 -2.46
C LEU A 35 18.58 -8.80 -3.92
N VAL A 36 17.59 -8.41 -4.72
CA VAL A 36 17.52 -8.75 -6.15
C VAL A 36 18.71 -8.17 -6.93
N SER A 37 19.13 -6.94 -6.63
CA SER A 37 20.27 -6.31 -7.31
C SER A 37 21.59 -7.04 -7.03
N VAL A 38 21.82 -7.48 -5.79
CA VAL A 38 23.02 -8.26 -5.44
C VAL A 38 23.04 -9.59 -6.21
N TRP A 39 21.94 -10.34 -6.18
CA TRP A 39 21.88 -11.62 -6.90
C TRP A 39 22.04 -11.46 -8.41
N LEU A 40 21.41 -10.47 -9.02
CA LEU A 40 21.51 -10.23 -10.47
C LEU A 40 22.87 -9.69 -10.90
N TYR A 41 23.56 -8.96 -10.02
CA TYR A 41 24.94 -8.56 -10.25
C TYR A 41 25.84 -9.80 -10.40
N TYR A 42 25.68 -10.80 -9.52
CA TYR A 42 26.45 -12.05 -9.56
C TYR A 42 26.02 -13.01 -10.67
N LEU A 43 24.72 -13.15 -10.94
CA LEU A 43 24.19 -14.19 -11.82
C LEU A 43 24.04 -13.75 -13.28
N VAL A 44 23.90 -12.45 -13.56
CA VAL A 44 23.54 -11.96 -14.89
C VAL A 44 24.53 -10.91 -15.39
N SER A 45 24.52 -9.71 -14.80
CA SER A 45 25.38 -8.59 -15.18
C SER A 45 25.15 -7.41 -14.27
N GLY A 46 26.20 -6.63 -14.00
CA GLY A 46 26.09 -5.38 -13.24
C GLY A 46 25.22 -4.31 -13.90
N TYR A 47 25.04 -4.34 -15.22
CA TYR A 47 24.13 -3.40 -15.89
C TYR A 47 22.66 -3.67 -15.54
N VAL A 48 22.29 -4.94 -15.33
CA VAL A 48 20.93 -5.33 -14.96
C VAL A 48 20.62 -4.89 -13.53
N SER A 49 21.58 -5.04 -12.60
CA SER A 49 21.40 -4.57 -11.22
C SER A 49 21.23 -3.05 -11.16
N LEU A 50 22.02 -2.32 -11.96
CA LEU A 50 21.91 -0.86 -12.06
C LEU A 50 20.55 -0.43 -12.62
N GLY A 51 20.04 -1.13 -13.64
CA GLY A 51 18.70 -0.91 -14.18
C GLY A 51 17.59 -1.05 -13.13
N ILE A 52 17.68 -2.04 -12.23
CA ILE A 52 16.69 -2.25 -11.17
C ILE A 52 16.72 -1.15 -10.11
N VAL A 53 17.92 -0.70 -9.73
CA VAL A 53 18.06 0.44 -8.81
C VAL A 53 17.46 1.70 -9.43
N LEU A 54 17.69 1.95 -10.73
CA LEU A 54 17.09 3.08 -11.43
C LEU A 54 15.56 3.01 -11.48
N ILE A 55 14.97 1.82 -11.59
CA ILE A 55 13.51 1.60 -11.56
C ILE A 55 12.93 1.82 -10.15
N ALA A 56 13.71 1.53 -9.09
CA ALA A 56 13.25 1.75 -7.72
C ALA A 56 13.03 3.24 -7.41
N ILE A 57 13.80 4.15 -8.02
CA ILE A 57 13.69 5.61 -7.81
C ILE A 57 12.29 6.16 -8.17
N PRO A 58 11.76 6.00 -9.40
CA PRO A 58 10.43 6.50 -9.75
C PRO A 58 9.32 5.84 -8.92
N ILE A 59 9.49 4.58 -8.51
CA ILE A 59 8.55 3.90 -7.60
C ILE A 59 8.48 4.60 -6.23
N LEU A 60 9.64 4.96 -5.66
CA LEU A 60 9.72 5.72 -4.41
C LEU A 60 9.13 7.13 -4.54
N LEU A 61 9.38 7.81 -5.65
CA LEU A 61 8.80 9.13 -5.93
C LEU A 61 7.27 9.05 -6.09
N TRP A 62 6.77 8.04 -6.78
CA TRP A 62 5.33 7.82 -6.95
C TRP A 62 4.64 7.54 -5.60
N MET A 63 5.26 6.72 -4.74
CA MET A 63 4.75 6.51 -3.38
C MET A 63 4.68 7.82 -2.61
N ARG A 64 5.76 8.60 -2.59
CA ARG A 64 5.82 9.90 -1.91
C ARG A 64 4.76 10.88 -2.41
N GLN A 65 4.54 10.92 -3.72
CA GLN A 65 3.52 11.80 -4.32
C GLN A 65 2.11 11.35 -3.96
N THR A 66 1.86 10.03 -3.91
CA THR A 66 0.55 9.47 -3.59
C THR A 66 0.15 9.70 -2.13
N THR A 67 1.12 9.64 -1.22
CA THR A 67 0.91 9.87 0.22
C THR A 67 0.97 11.34 0.62
N LYS A 68 1.40 12.26 -0.25
CA LYS A 68 1.43 13.71 0.03
C LYS A 68 0.06 14.29 0.44
N THR A 69 -1.03 13.76 -0.12
CA THR A 69 -2.39 14.26 0.12
C THR A 69 -3.14 13.45 1.18
N ASP A 70 -2.86 12.15 1.28
CA ASP A 70 -3.53 11.24 2.20
C ASP A 70 -2.60 10.08 2.55
N ASP A 71 -2.19 10.03 3.81
CA ASP A 71 -1.27 9.05 4.39
C ASP A 71 -1.77 7.59 4.24
N GLN A 72 -3.08 7.38 4.17
CA GLN A 72 -3.72 6.07 4.02
C GLN A 72 -3.98 5.68 2.56
N ARG A 73 -3.77 6.60 1.60
CA ARG A 73 -4.10 6.37 0.19
C ARG A 73 -3.36 5.19 -0.40
N LEU A 74 -2.10 4.99 -0.03
CA LEU A 74 -1.33 3.83 -0.47
C LEU A 74 -1.97 2.50 -0.02
N ARG A 75 -2.46 2.46 1.23
CA ARG A 75 -3.17 1.30 1.77
C ARG A 75 -4.47 1.06 1.02
N GLN A 76 -5.23 2.11 0.70
CA GLN A 76 -6.46 1.99 -0.09
C GLN A 76 -6.18 1.46 -1.50
N VAL A 77 -5.13 1.96 -2.18
CA VAL A 77 -4.71 1.47 -3.50
C VAL A 77 -4.36 -0.01 -3.44
N MET A 78 -3.60 -0.42 -2.42
CA MET A 78 -3.25 -1.84 -2.23
C MET A 78 -4.48 -2.71 -1.94
N MET A 79 -5.42 -2.25 -1.10
CA MET A 79 -6.68 -2.96 -0.86
C MET A 79 -7.50 -3.09 -2.15
N ARG A 80 -7.58 -2.02 -2.95
CA ARG A 80 -8.26 -2.06 -4.25
C ARG A 80 -7.63 -3.07 -5.20
N ALA A 81 -6.30 -3.10 -5.29
CA ALA A 81 -5.58 -4.06 -6.10
C ALA A 81 -5.83 -5.50 -5.62
N ARG A 82 -5.70 -5.75 -4.32
CA ARG A 82 -5.98 -7.06 -3.70
C ARG A 82 -7.39 -7.54 -3.99
N MET A 83 -8.39 -6.67 -3.84
CA MET A 83 -9.79 -7.01 -4.12
C MET A 83 -10.01 -7.31 -5.60
N ARG A 84 -9.42 -6.54 -6.51
CA ARG A 84 -9.52 -6.79 -7.96
C ARG A 84 -8.91 -8.13 -8.36
N LEU A 85 -7.75 -8.47 -7.80
CA LEU A 85 -7.09 -9.76 -8.06
C LEU A 85 -7.92 -10.92 -7.51
N ARG A 86 -8.40 -10.82 -6.27
CA ARG A 86 -9.19 -11.89 -5.63
C ARG A 86 -10.52 -12.15 -6.32
N HIS A 87 -11.20 -11.10 -6.78
CA HIS A 87 -12.50 -11.21 -7.45
C HIS A 87 -12.36 -11.29 -8.98
N GLY A 88 -11.14 -11.38 -9.53
CA GLY A 88 -10.89 -11.50 -10.96
C GLY A 88 -11.63 -12.68 -11.59
N PRO A 89 -11.50 -13.91 -11.06
CA PRO A 89 -12.21 -15.08 -11.58
C PRO A 89 -13.74 -14.95 -11.47
N SER A 90 -14.25 -14.47 -10.33
CA SER A 90 -15.69 -14.27 -10.12
C SER A 90 -16.27 -13.22 -11.08
N ARG A 91 -15.53 -12.14 -11.34
CA ARG A 91 -15.91 -11.14 -12.34
C ARG A 91 -15.83 -11.71 -13.76
N ALA A 92 -14.88 -12.59 -14.06
CA ALA A 92 -14.78 -13.23 -15.36
C ALA A 92 -15.95 -14.19 -15.63
N THR A 93 -16.42 -14.90 -14.61
CA THR A 93 -17.56 -15.83 -14.75
C THR A 93 -18.92 -15.13 -14.70
N TRP A 94 -19.09 -14.11 -13.85
CA TRP A 94 -20.40 -13.50 -13.55
C TRP A 94 -20.53 -12.03 -13.97
N GLY A 95 -19.47 -11.39 -14.47
CA GLY A 95 -19.47 -9.97 -14.86
C GLY A 95 -19.49 -8.96 -13.70
N ALA A 96 -19.76 -9.41 -12.47
CA ALA A 96 -19.95 -8.56 -11.30
C ALA A 96 -19.02 -8.94 -10.13
N ILE A 97 -18.87 -8.01 -9.19
CA ILE A 97 -18.22 -8.26 -7.89
C ILE A 97 -19.25 -7.95 -6.81
N SER A 98 -19.61 -8.94 -6.00
CA SER A 98 -20.55 -8.80 -4.89
C SER A 98 -19.80 -8.64 -3.58
N TYR A 99 -20.18 -7.65 -2.78
CA TYR A 99 -19.68 -7.45 -1.42
C TYR A 99 -20.85 -7.60 -0.44
N SER A 100 -20.73 -8.50 0.54
CA SER A 100 -21.70 -8.59 1.64
C SER A 100 -21.39 -7.55 2.71
N PRO A 101 -22.41 -6.96 3.37
CA PRO A 101 -22.18 -6.07 4.48
C PRO A 101 -21.44 -6.79 5.61
N LEU A 102 -20.53 -6.07 6.27
CA LEU A 102 -19.90 -6.55 7.49
C LEU A 102 -20.95 -6.49 8.61
N SER A 103 -21.14 -7.61 9.32
CA SER A 103 -21.99 -7.62 10.51
C SER A 103 -21.25 -6.92 11.65
N TRP A 104 -21.61 -5.66 11.93
CA TRP A 104 -21.03 -4.90 13.02
C TRP A 104 -21.74 -5.20 14.33
N LYS A 105 -20.98 -5.62 15.35
CA LYS A 105 -21.51 -5.75 16.70
C LYS A 105 -21.56 -4.36 17.35
N ILE A 106 -22.77 -3.85 17.62
CA ILE A 106 -22.97 -2.57 18.32
C ILE A 106 -22.36 -2.69 19.72
N ARG A 107 -21.34 -1.87 20.02
CA ARG A 107 -20.84 -1.71 21.39
C ARG A 107 -21.69 -0.67 22.09
N ARG A 108 -22.52 -1.09 23.05
CA ARG A 108 -23.14 -0.16 24.01
C ARG A 108 -22.03 0.38 24.91
N LEU A 109 -21.78 1.68 24.83
CA LEU A 109 -20.97 2.39 25.82
C LEU A 109 -21.79 2.44 27.11
N GLN A 110 -21.25 1.87 28.19
CA GLN A 110 -21.77 2.03 29.54
C GLN A 110 -21.22 3.31 30.15
#